data_AF-A0A8H8S039-F1
#
_entry.id   AF-A0A8H8S039-F1
#
_cell.length_a   1.000
_cell.length_b   1.000
_cell.length_c   1.000
_cell.angle_alpha   90.00
_cell.angle_beta   90.00
_cell.angle_gamma   90.00
#
_symmetry.space_group_name_H-M   'P 1'
#
loop_
_entity.id
_entity.type
_entity.pdbx_description
1 polymer ?
#
loop_
_entity_poly.entity_id
_entity_poly.type
_entity_poly.pdbx_seq_one_letter_code
_entity_poly.pdbx_strand_id
1 'polypeptide(L)'
;MSLLQTIHLEHLPTTPIHIALYRNVKNASFLQQQLLAGNTDFEYAFIDASVIVSRIHVLSAAYRAINSLHSHRLRSRNVHSEIVFSLSPNNNIAESFRRFGVTAATTNLL
;
A
#
# COMPACT_ATOMS: atom_id res chain seq x y z
N MET A 1 -17.95 -9.22 -3.86
CA MET A 1 -17.08 -10.15 -3.12
C MET A 1 -15.65 -9.66 -3.29
N SER A 2 -14.96 -9.30 -2.20
CA SER A 2 -13.52 -9.05 -2.24
C SER A 2 -12.83 -10.41 -2.15
N LEU A 3 -12.01 -10.75 -3.15
CA LEU A 3 -11.24 -11.99 -3.19
C LEU A 3 -9.84 -11.64 -2.70
N LEU A 4 -9.54 -12.01 -1.45
CA LEU A 4 -8.17 -11.96 -0.93
C LEU A 4 -7.32 -12.90 -1.77
N GLN A 5 -6.25 -12.38 -2.36
CA GLN A 5 -5.29 -13.14 -3.13
C GLN A 5 -3.93 -13.13 -2.43
N THR A 6 -3.32 -14.30 -2.29
CA THR A 6 -1.94 -14.45 -1.83
C THR A 6 -1.04 -14.59 -3.04
N ILE A 7 0.00 -13.76 -3.12
CA ILE A 7 0.98 -13.74 -4.20
C ILE A 7 2.36 -13.99 -3.61
N HIS A 8 3.08 -14.92 -4.21
CA HIS A 8 4.48 -15.17 -3.90
C HIS A 8 5.31 -14.59 -5.04
N LEU A 9 6.23 -13.69 -4.71
CA LEU A 9 7.20 -13.21 -5.68
C LEU A 9 8.38 -14.19 -5.69
N GLU A 10 8.83 -14.60 -6.88
CA GLU A 10 9.92 -15.57 -7.04
C GLU A 10 11.20 -15.12 -6.30
N HIS A 11 11.44 -13.80 -6.27
CA HIS A 11 12.59 -13.20 -5.59
C HIS A 11 12.39 -12.99 -4.07
N LEU A 12 11.21 -13.31 -3.53
CA LEU A 12 10.86 -13.17 -2.11
C LEU A 12 10.11 -14.42 -1.60
N PRO A 13 10.77 -15.59 -1.57
CA PRO A 13 10.10 -16.87 -1.32
C PRO A 13 9.51 -17.00 0.08
N THR A 14 10.01 -16.23 1.05
CA THR A 14 9.62 -16.30 2.46
C THR A 14 8.60 -15.23 2.87
N THR A 15 8.21 -14.33 1.98
CA THR A 15 7.34 -13.18 2.30
C THR A 15 6.13 -13.16 1.37
N PRO A 16 5.04 -13.85 1.73
CA PRO A 16 3.82 -13.80 0.94
C PRO A 16 3.22 -12.38 0.98
N ILE A 17 2.71 -11.93 -0.17
CA ILE A 17 1.97 -10.67 -0.27
C ILE A 17 0.49 -10.98 -0.35
N HIS A 18 -0.28 -10.48 0.61
CA HIS A 18 -1.72 -10.58 0.59
C HIS A 18 -2.32 -9.29 0.01
N ILE A 19 -3.17 -9.42 -1.01
CA ILE A 19 -3.80 -8.29 -1.70
C ILE A 19 -5.30 -8.54 -1.77
N ALA A 20 -6.09 -7.52 -1.46
CA ALA A 20 -7.55 -7.57 -1.55
C ALA A 20 -8.07 -6.29 -2.19
N LEU A 21 -9.02 -6.41 -3.12
CA LEU A 21 -9.65 -5.25 -3.76
C LEU A 21 -11.06 -5.04 -3.22
N TYR A 22 -11.29 -3.87 -2.66
CA TYR A 22 -12.59 -3.42 -2.18
C TYR A 22 -13.13 -2.33 -3.10
N ARG A 23 -14.43 -2.41 -3.41
CA ARG A 23 -15.15 -1.42 -4.22
C ARG A 23 -16.30 -0.88 -3.40
N ASN A 24 -16.70 0.35 -3.69
CA ASN A 24 -17.77 1.07 -2.97
C ASN A 24 -17.51 1.19 -1.46
N VAL A 25 -16.24 1.39 -1.06
CA VAL A 25 -15.86 1.62 0.34
C VAL A 25 -16.56 2.89 0.86
N LYS A 26 -17.11 2.82 2.07
CA LYS A 26 -17.89 3.91 2.69
C LYS A 26 -17.21 4.53 3.92
N ASN A 27 -16.21 3.85 4.47
CA ASN A 27 -15.50 4.23 5.68
C ASN A 27 -14.05 4.65 5.40
N ALA A 28 -13.73 5.16 4.20
CA ALA A 28 -12.37 5.55 3.83
C ALA A 28 -11.79 6.65 4.74
N SER A 29 -12.62 7.61 5.16
CA SER A 29 -12.23 8.63 6.16
C SER A 29 -11.80 8.02 7.49
N PHE A 30 -12.52 6.99 7.97
CA PHE A 30 -12.14 6.25 9.17
C PHE A 30 -10.80 5.53 8.99
N LEU A 31 -10.59 4.83 7.87
CA LEU A 31 -9.32 4.14 7.58
C LEU A 31 -8.15 5.12 7.54
N GLN A 32 -8.33 6.28 6.90
CA GLN A 32 -7.33 7.34 6.87
C GLN A 32 -6.99 7.84 8.28
N GLN A 33 -7.98 8.03 9.15
CA GLN A 33 -7.76 8.40 10.55
C GLN A 33 -6.97 7.34 11.31
N GLN A 34 -7.23 6.04 11.10
CA GLN A 34 -6.47 4.97 11.74
C GLN A 34 -4.98 5.00 11.38
N LEU A 35 -4.67 5.28 10.10
CA LEU A 35 -3.28 5.43 9.66
C LEU A 35 -2.59 6.65 10.29
N LEU A 36 -3.30 7.79 10.35
CA LEU A 36 -2.78 9.02 10.96
C LEU A 36 -2.56 8.89 12.47
N ALA A 37 -3.44 8.14 13.15
CA ALA A 37 -3.28 7.79 14.56
C ALA A 37 -2.15 6.77 14.82
N GLY A 38 -1.57 6.19 13.77
CA GLY A 38 -0.53 5.17 13.89
C GLY A 38 -1.02 3.84 14.46
N ASN A 39 -2.32 3.54 14.32
CA ASN A 39 -2.92 2.32 14.86
C ASN A 39 -2.34 1.08 14.16
N THR A 40 -1.69 0.20 14.93
CA THR A 40 -1.04 -1.02 14.44
C THR A 40 -2.04 -2.08 13.96
N ASP A 41 -3.28 -2.03 14.43
CA ASP A 41 -4.35 -2.93 13.94
C ASP A 41 -4.70 -2.67 12.48
N PHE A 42 -4.36 -1.48 11.98
CA PHE A 42 -4.58 -1.02 10.60
C PHE A 42 -3.27 -0.83 9.84
N GLU A 43 -2.20 -1.55 10.23
CA GLU A 43 -0.92 -1.51 9.54
C GLU A 43 -0.99 -2.25 8.19
N TYR A 44 -1.55 -1.57 7.18
CA TYR A 44 -1.69 -2.06 5.81
C TYR A 44 -1.28 -0.98 4.80
N ALA A 45 -0.95 -1.39 3.58
CA ALA A 45 -0.70 -0.49 2.48
C ALA A 45 -2.03 -0.13 1.80
N PHE A 46 -2.81 0.73 2.43
CA PHE A 46 -4.07 1.21 1.86
C PHE A 46 -3.82 2.11 0.66
N ILE A 47 -4.10 1.59 -0.53
CA ILE A 47 -3.80 2.23 -1.82
C ILE A 47 -5.12 2.59 -2.51
N ASP A 48 -5.19 3.79 -3.08
CA ASP A 48 -6.31 4.13 -3.96
C ASP A 48 -6.20 3.32 -5.26
N ALA A 49 -7.14 2.39 -5.46
CA ALA A 49 -7.08 1.49 -6.59
C ALA A 49 -7.33 2.20 -7.94
N SER A 50 -7.88 3.42 -7.93
CA SER A 50 -8.15 4.19 -9.16
C SER A 50 -6.89 4.66 -9.88
N VAL A 51 -5.77 4.79 -9.15
CA VAL A 51 -4.47 5.20 -9.73
C VAL A 51 -3.58 4.01 -10.09
N ILE A 52 -4.06 2.78 -9.90
CA ILE A 52 -3.31 1.56 -10.19
C ILE A 52 -3.63 1.04 -11.58
N VAL A 53 -2.60 1.01 -12.44
CA VAL A 53 -2.73 0.57 -13.85
C VAL A 53 -2.77 -0.96 -14.00
N SER A 54 -2.03 -1.70 -13.17
CA SER A 54 -1.94 -3.16 -13.30
C SER A 54 -1.48 -3.83 -11.99
N ARG A 55 -1.56 -5.16 -11.93
CA ARG A 55 -1.00 -5.94 -10.81
C ARG A 55 0.51 -5.75 -10.68
N ILE A 56 1.22 -5.74 -11.81
CA ILE A 56 2.68 -5.55 -11.84
C ILE A 56 3.06 -4.18 -11.26
N HIS A 57 2.24 -3.15 -11.46
CA HIS A 57 2.48 -1.83 -10.88
C HIS A 57 2.57 -1.90 -9.34
N VAL A 58 1.62 -2.55 -8.68
CA VAL A 58 1.62 -2.69 -7.21
C VAL A 58 2.70 -3.66 -6.74
N LEU A 59 2.86 -4.79 -7.44
CA LEU A 59 3.88 -5.78 -7.07
C LEU A 59 5.30 -5.24 -7.19
N SER A 60 5.57 -4.36 -8.16
CA SER A 60 6.89 -3.70 -8.27
C SER A 60 7.14 -2.73 -7.11
N ALA A 61 6.12 -1.98 -6.67
CA ALA A 61 6.22 -1.15 -5.48
C ALA A 61 6.44 -1.99 -4.21
N ALA A 62 5.71 -3.11 -4.08
CA ALA A 62 5.89 -4.05 -2.97
C ALA A 62 7.30 -4.66 -2.95
N TYR A 63 7.80 -5.10 -4.10
CA TYR A 63 9.16 -5.60 -4.24
C TYR A 63 10.21 -4.56 -3.82
N ARG A 64 10.07 -3.30 -4.25
CA ARG A 64 10.97 -2.21 -3.85
C ARG A 64 10.94 -1.97 -2.34
N ALA A 65 9.75 -1.89 -1.75
CA ALA A 65 9.56 -1.67 -0.33
C ALA A 65 10.18 -2.79 0.52
N ILE A 66 9.96 -4.05 0.15
CA ILE A 66 10.50 -5.22 0.86
C ILE A 66 12.02 -5.28 0.75
N ASN A 67 12.59 -4.96 -0.42
CA ASN A 67 14.05 -4.87 -0.55
C ASN A 67 14.64 -3.73 0.31
N SER A 68 13.96 -2.59 0.39
CA SER A 68 14.34 -1.51 1.30
C SER A 68 14.25 -1.94 2.76
N LEU A 69 13.25 -2.74 3.14
CA LEU A 69 13.14 -3.34 4.48
C LEU A 69 14.34 -4.25 4.77
N HIS A 70 14.62 -5.21 3.88
CA HIS A 70 15.75 -6.15 4.04
C HIS A 70 17.12 -5.45 4.05
N SER A 71 17.24 -4.32 3.34
CA SER A 71 18.47 -3.52 3.31
C SER A 71 18.56 -2.52 4.47
N HIS A 72 17.58 -2.46 5.36
CA HIS A 72 17.45 -1.45 6.43
C HIS A 72 17.51 0.01 5.91
N ARG A 73 16.90 0.26 4.74
CA ARG A 73 16.87 1.56 4.03
C ARG A 73 15.45 2.08 3.83
N LEU A 74 14.53 1.73 4.71
CA LEU A 74 13.18 2.31 4.69
C LEU A 74 13.26 3.82 4.88
N ARG A 75 12.49 4.55 4.07
CA ARG A 75 12.37 6.01 4.15
C ARG A 75 11.11 6.41 4.90
N SER A 76 10.11 5.53 4.90
CA SER A 76 8.87 5.63 5.63
C SER A 76 8.90 4.80 6.94
N ARG A 77 7.80 4.83 7.69
CA ARG A 77 7.72 4.28 9.05
C ARG A 77 7.75 2.75 9.11
N ASN A 78 7.18 2.08 8.10
CA ASN A 78 7.09 0.63 8.01
C ASN A 78 7.04 0.19 6.55
N VAL A 79 7.17 -1.11 6.30
CA VAL A 79 7.19 -1.64 4.92
C VAL A 79 5.92 -1.29 4.15
N HIS A 80 4.75 -1.28 4.80
CA HIS A 80 3.46 -0.98 4.16
C HIS A 80 3.38 0.45 3.64
N SER A 81 3.79 1.43 4.46
CA SER A 81 3.90 2.81 4.02
C SER A 81 4.98 3.00 2.95
N GLU A 82 6.04 2.19 2.95
CA GLU A 82 7.07 2.20 1.89
C GLU A 82 6.52 1.67 0.57
N ILE A 83 5.54 0.75 0.57
CA ILE A 83 4.84 0.31 -0.64
C ILE A 83 4.14 1.50 -1.28
N VAL A 84 3.33 2.24 -0.51
CA VAL A 84 2.61 3.42 -1.02
C VAL A 84 3.60 4.48 -1.53
N PHE A 85 4.70 4.69 -0.80
CA PHE A 85 5.74 5.61 -1.24
C PHE A 85 6.43 5.16 -2.53
N SER A 86 6.67 3.86 -2.68
CA SER A 86 7.35 3.27 -3.84
C SER A 86 6.51 3.31 -5.13
N LEU A 87 5.21 3.61 -5.05
CA LEU A 87 4.37 3.90 -6.21
C LEU A 87 4.68 5.28 -6.80
N SER A 88 5.19 6.21 -5.99
CA SER A 88 5.45 7.57 -6.43
C SER A 88 6.75 7.66 -7.24
N PRO A 89 6.74 8.41 -8.37
CA PRO A 89 7.96 8.75 -9.09
C PRO A 89 8.76 9.86 -8.38
N ASN A 90 8.16 10.54 -7.40
CA ASN A 90 8.80 11.64 -6.66
C ASN A 90 9.29 11.18 -5.28
N ASN A 91 10.18 11.97 -4.68
CA ASN A 91 10.73 11.69 -3.35
C ASN A 91 9.97 12.40 -2.21
N ASN A 92 8.77 12.93 -2.48
CA ASN A 92 7.97 13.60 -1.44
C ASN A 92 7.00 12.60 -0.82
N ILE A 93 7.29 12.18 0.42
CA ILE A 93 6.50 11.18 1.16
C ILE A 93 5.04 11.62 1.31
N ALA A 94 4.81 12.86 1.74
CA ALA A 94 3.45 13.38 1.97
C ALA A 94 2.64 13.42 0.67
N GLU A 95 3.25 13.86 -0.44
CA GLU A 95 2.58 13.88 -1.73
C GLU A 95 2.29 12.47 -2.25
N SER A 96 3.19 11.52 -2.00
CA SER A 96 2.99 10.11 -2.36
C SER A 96 1.78 9.52 -1.65
N PHE A 97 1.63 9.77 -0.35
CA PHE A 97 0.45 9.32 0.40
C PHE A 97 -0.84 10.00 -0.06
N ARG A 98 -0.79 11.28 -0.44
CA ARG A 98 -1.98 11.97 -0.98
C ARG A 98 -2.42 11.44 -2.33
N ARG A 99 -1.49 11.05 -3.21
CA ARG A 99 -1.80 10.60 -4.59
C ARG A 99 -2.13 9.13 -4.69
N PHE A 100 -1.41 8.29 -3.93
CA PHE A 100 -1.48 6.84 -4.05
C PHE A 100 -2.10 6.15 -2.84
N GLY A 101 -2.11 6.81 -1.68
CA GLY A 101 -2.73 6.28 -0.48
C GLY A 101 -4.23 6.54 -0.40
N VAL A 102 -4.88 5.94 0.60
CA VAL A 102 -6.29 6.18 0.90
C VAL A 102 -6.55 7.63 1.31
N THR A 103 -7.61 8.21 0.75
CA THR A 103 -8.16 9.50 1.16
C THR A 103 -9.61 9.35 1.58
N ALA A 104 -10.19 10.38 2.21
CA ALA A 104 -11.62 10.38 2.55
C ALA A 104 -12.56 10.20 1.33
N ALA A 105 -12.08 10.50 0.11
CA ALA A 105 -12.84 10.35 -1.14
C ALA A 105 -12.65 8.98 -1.82
N THR A 106 -11.72 8.14 -1.34
CA THR A 106 -11.40 6.86 -1.96
C THR A 106 -12.59 5.90 -1.85
N THR A 107 -13.06 5.40 -3.00
CA THR A 107 -14.17 4.43 -3.09
C THR A 107 -13.72 3.06 -3.56
N ASN A 108 -12.55 2.98 -4.20
CA ASN A 108 -11.91 1.75 -4.62
C ASN A 108 -10.59 1.64 -3.86
N LEU A 109 -10.49 0.67 -2.97
CA LEU A 109 -9.36 0.48 -2.07
C LEU A 109 -8.67 -0.83 -2.39
N LEU A 110 -7.35 -0.77 -2.52
CA LEU A 110 -6.47 -1.92 -2.59
C LEU A 110 -5.69 -2.08 -1.28
#